data_AF-A0A7W0VW13-F1
#
_entry.id   AF-A0A7W0VW13-F1
#
_cell.length_a   1.000
_cell.length_b   1.000
_cell.length_c   1.000
_cell.angle_alpha   90.00
_cell.angle_beta   90.00
_cell.angle_gamma   90.00
#
_symmetry.space_group_name_H-M   'P 1'
#
loop_
_entity.id
_entity.type
_entity.pdbx_description
1 polymer ?
#
loop_
_entity_poly.entity_id
_entity_poly.type
_entity_poly.pdbx_seq_one_letter_code
_entity_poly.pdbx_strand_id
1 'polypeptide(L)'
;MSRLFISVERLEAWTAEGRALFEGDRMTLTELNRMFAMAPAVCFVTATGQDHDPYDLVGRVKSKAALESMGAEQFANSVIYNDTAYDVIDGFIGEPIP
;
A
#
# COMPACT_ATOMS: atom_id res chain seq x y z
N MET A 1 1.06 16.07 7.23
CA MET A 1 0.58 15.91 5.84
C MET A 1 -0.26 14.65 5.77
N SER A 2 -1.48 14.74 5.26
CA SER A 2 -2.37 13.58 5.16
C SER A 2 -1.90 12.72 3.99
N ARG A 3 -1.48 11.48 4.27
CA ARG A 3 -1.18 10.47 3.26
C ARG A 3 -2.34 9.48 3.22
N LEU A 4 -2.70 9.03 2.04
CA LEU A 4 -3.76 8.05 1.84
C LEU A 4 -3.15 6.72 1.43
N PHE A 5 -3.69 5.61 1.92
CA PHE A 5 -3.42 4.30 1.35
C PHE A 5 -4.58 3.91 0.44
N ILE A 6 -4.26 3.41 -0.74
CA ILE A 6 -5.22 2.95 -1.74
C ILE A 6 -4.77 1.56 -2.19
N SER A 7 -5.61 0.54 -2.00
CA SER A 7 -5.31 -0.80 -2.49
C SER A 7 -5.37 -0.86 -4.01
N VAL A 8 -4.64 -1.80 -4.62
CA VAL A 8 -4.67 -2.02 -6.08
C VAL A 8 -6.10 -2.24 -6.56
N GLU A 9 -6.86 -3.13 -5.90
CA GLU A 9 -8.25 -3.42 -6.23
C GLU A 9 -9.14 -2.16 -6.24
N ARG A 10 -8.94 -1.25 -5.27
CA ARG A 10 -9.72 0.00 -5.19
C ARG A 10 -9.33 0.97 -6.31
N LEU A 11 -8.05 1.08 -6.61
CA LEU A 11 -7.55 1.92 -7.70
C LEU A 11 -8.07 1.44 -9.06
N GLU A 12 -8.05 0.12 -9.28
CA GLU A 12 -8.58 -0.51 -10.48
C GLU A 12 -10.09 -0.25 -10.62
N ALA A 13 -10.87 -0.44 -9.55
CA ALA A 13 -12.30 -0.17 -9.55
C ALA A 13 -12.60 1.30 -9.90
N TRP A 14 -11.91 2.26 -9.29
CA TRP A 14 -12.10 3.69 -9.61
C TRP A 14 -11.68 4.05 -11.02
N THR A 15 -10.65 3.39 -11.55
CA THR A 15 -10.21 3.61 -12.93
C THR A 15 -11.24 3.06 -13.91
N ALA A 16 -11.78 1.87 -13.66
CA ALA A 16 -12.85 1.26 -14.46
C ALA A 16 -14.15 2.08 -14.42
N GLU A 17 -14.46 2.70 -13.28
CA GLU A 17 -15.61 3.60 -13.09
C GLU A 17 -15.38 5.01 -13.70
N GLY A 18 -14.17 5.33 -14.18
CA GLY A 18 -13.82 6.67 -14.68
C GLY A 18 -13.68 7.75 -13.60
N ARG A 19 -13.59 7.35 -12.33
CA ARG A 19 -13.46 8.23 -11.15
C ARG A 19 -12.01 8.56 -10.81
N ALA A 20 -11.09 7.74 -11.28
CA ALA A 20 -9.66 7.97 -11.17
C ALA A 20 -8.98 7.75 -12.53
N LEU A 21 -7.91 8.50 -12.78
CA LEU A 21 -6.97 8.26 -13.86
C LEU A 21 -5.61 7.96 -13.24
N PHE A 22 -5.06 6.79 -13.52
CA PHE A 22 -3.74 6.37 -13.03
C PHE A 22 -2.75 6.29 -14.18
N GLU A 23 -1.73 7.15 -14.16
CA GLU A 23 -0.73 7.27 -15.20
C GLU A 23 0.67 7.29 -14.57
N GLY A 24 1.47 6.26 -14.83
CA GLY A 24 2.81 6.13 -14.26
C GLY A 24 2.79 6.05 -12.74
N ASP A 25 3.27 7.10 -12.08
CA ASP A 25 3.34 7.26 -10.62
C ASP A 25 2.34 8.30 -10.10
N ARG A 26 1.34 8.68 -10.90
CA ARG A 26 0.35 9.71 -10.54
C ARG A 26 -1.06 9.19 -10.66
N MET A 27 -1.86 9.49 -9.64
CA MET A 27 -3.31 9.29 -9.67
C MET A 27 -4.01 10.64 -9.67
N THR A 28 -4.92 10.85 -10.62
CA THR A 28 -5.84 11.98 -10.65
C THR A 28 -7.23 11.50 -10.27
N LEU A 29 -7.78 12.01 -9.17
CA LEU A 29 -9.19 11.80 -8.83
C LEU A 29 -10.03 12.83 -9.59
N THR A 30 -10.81 12.37 -10.56
CA THR A 30 -11.57 13.24 -11.48
C THR A 30 -12.67 14.00 -10.74
N GLU A 31 -13.33 13.35 -9.77
CA GLU A 31 -14.39 13.95 -8.96
C GLU A 31 -13.92 15.11 -8.08
N LEU A 32 -12.66 15.07 -7.61
CA LEU A 32 -12.09 16.06 -6.72
C LEU A 32 -11.16 17.04 -7.43
N ASN A 33 -10.88 16.80 -8.71
CA ASN A 33 -9.83 17.46 -9.49
C ASN A 33 -8.51 17.58 -8.70
N ARG A 34 -8.12 16.49 -8.03
CA ARG A 34 -6.92 16.41 -7.19
C ARG A 34 -5.97 15.36 -7.72
N MET A 35 -4.68 15.67 -7.63
CA MET A 35 -3.59 14.80 -8.05
C MET A 35 -2.81 14.30 -6.84
N PHE A 36 -2.40 13.04 -6.91
CA PHE A 36 -1.61 12.38 -5.88
C PHE A 36 -0.41 11.70 -6.53
N ALA A 37 0.77 11.88 -5.94
CA ALA A 37 1.94 11.08 -6.23
C ALA A 37 1.79 9.73 -5.52
N MET A 38 1.92 8.64 -6.26
CA MET A 38 1.60 7.29 -5.83
C MET A 38 2.89 6.48 -5.70
N ALA A 39 3.24 6.10 -4.47
CA ALA A 39 4.37 5.23 -4.21
C ALA A 39 3.89 3.81 -3.90
N PRO A 40 4.43 2.76 -4.54
CA PRO A 40 4.08 1.37 -4.25
C PRO A 40 4.25 1.04 -2.76
N ALA A 41 3.24 0.39 -2.19
CA ALA A 41 3.18 0.10 -0.76
C ALA A 41 2.36 -1.15 -0.47
N VAL A 42 2.46 -1.62 0.76
CA VAL A 42 1.64 -2.71 1.29
C VAL A 42 1.01 -2.29 2.61
N CYS A 43 -0.21 -2.76 2.85
CA CYS A 43 -0.88 -2.66 4.14
C CYS A 43 -0.86 -4.03 4.82
N PHE A 44 -0.29 -4.11 6.02
CA PHE A 44 -0.24 -5.34 6.80
C PHE A 44 -1.60 -5.60 7.44
N VAL A 45 -2.17 -6.78 7.23
CA VAL A 45 -3.54 -7.11 7.67
C VAL A 45 -3.53 -8.06 8.86
N THR A 46 -2.69 -9.09 8.82
CA THR A 46 -2.60 -10.12 9.86
C THR A 46 -1.15 -10.63 9.96
N ALA A 47 -0.78 -11.14 11.14
CA ALA A 47 0.43 -11.95 11.28
C ALA A 47 0.06 -13.43 11.06
N THR A 48 0.78 -14.11 10.19
CA THR A 48 0.53 -15.50 9.79
C THR A 48 1.47 -16.42 10.57
N GLY A 49 0.89 -17.40 11.27
CA GLY A 49 1.65 -18.44 11.98
C GLY A 49 2.04 -18.12 13.42
N GLN A 50 1.71 -16.93 13.95
CA GLN A 50 1.88 -16.58 15.37
C GLN A 50 0.65 -15.82 15.87
N ASP A 51 0.21 -16.09 17.11
CA ASP A 51 -0.91 -15.37 17.76
C ASP A 51 -0.57 -13.91 18.13
N HIS A 52 0.61 -13.43 17.76
CA HIS A 52 1.11 -12.12 18.11
C HIS A 52 1.78 -11.43 16.92
N ASP A 53 1.73 -10.09 16.91
CA ASP A 53 2.44 -9.21 15.98
C ASP A 53 3.70 -8.66 16.68
N PRO A 54 4.82 -9.40 16.67
CA PRO A 54 6.02 -9.04 17.43
C PRO A 54 6.68 -7.74 16.95
N TYR A 55 6.36 -7.28 15.74
CA TYR A 55 6.96 -6.10 15.14
C TYR A 55 5.98 -4.92 15.02
N ASP A 56 4.77 -5.07 15.56
CA ASP A 56 3.69 -4.07 15.54
C ASP A 56 3.44 -3.53 14.11
N LEU A 57 3.44 -4.44 13.13
CA LEU A 57 3.26 -4.12 11.71
C LEU A 57 1.81 -4.17 11.27
N VAL A 58 0.97 -5.00 11.89
CA VAL A 58 -0.45 -5.16 11.55
C VAL A 58 -1.18 -3.82 11.68
N GLY A 59 -1.95 -3.48 10.64
CA GLY A 59 -2.63 -2.19 10.51
C GLY A 59 -1.72 -1.04 10.03
N ARG A 60 -0.41 -1.28 9.86
CA ARG A 60 0.51 -0.29 9.31
C ARG A 60 0.66 -0.43 7.80
N VAL A 61 1.03 0.68 7.18
CA VAL A 61 1.34 0.76 5.75
C VAL A 61 2.83 1.06 5.59
N LYS A 62 3.51 0.34 4.71
CA LYS A 62 4.93 0.55 4.38
C LYS A 62 5.09 0.62 2.88
N SER A 63 5.90 1.56 2.40
CA SER A 63 6.30 1.59 0.99
C SER A 63 7.21 0.40 0.67
N LYS A 64 7.27 -0.02 -0.60
CA LYS A 64 8.18 -1.09 -1.03
C LYS A 64 9.65 -0.78 -0.69
N ALA A 65 10.07 0.47 -0.91
CA ALA A 65 11.41 0.93 -0.50
C ALA A 65 11.66 0.80 1.01
N ALA A 66 10.63 1.01 1.84
CA ALA A 66 10.75 0.80 3.29
C ALA A 66 10.85 -0.68 3.67
N LEU A 67 10.13 -1.57 2.97
CA LEU A 67 10.26 -3.02 3.16
C LEU A 67 11.69 -3.49 2.85
N GLU A 68 12.23 -3.07 1.70
CA GLU A 68 13.61 -3.38 1.29
C GLU A 68 14.63 -2.87 2.31
N SER A 69 14.45 -1.63 2.79
CA SER A 69 15.33 -1.03 3.81
C SER A 69 15.26 -1.74 5.16
N MET A 70 14.12 -2.36 5.47
CA MET A 70 13.94 -3.16 6.67
C MET A 70 14.51 -4.58 6.51
N GLY A 71 14.82 -5.03 5.28
CA GLY A 71 15.17 -6.41 4.99
C GLY A 71 13.95 -7.34 5.02
N ALA A 72 12.75 -6.81 4.77
CA ALA A 72 11.55 -7.61 4.62
C ALA A 72 11.41 -8.08 3.17
N GLU A 73 11.02 -9.34 2.98
CA GLU A 73 10.84 -9.96 1.68
C GLU A 73 9.35 -10.06 1.35
N GLN A 74 8.92 -9.41 0.26
CA GLN A 74 7.54 -9.53 -0.22
C GLN A 74 7.41 -10.72 -1.18
N PHE A 75 6.49 -11.63 -0.86
CA PHE A 75 6.08 -12.76 -1.69
C PHE A 75 4.58 -12.70 -1.96
N ALA A 76 4.22 -12.26 -3.17
CA ALA A 76 2.82 -12.06 -3.57
C ALA A 76 2.05 -11.22 -2.54
N ASN A 77 1.01 -11.78 -1.93
CA ASN A 77 0.17 -11.18 -0.90
C ASN A 77 0.69 -11.42 0.53
N SER A 78 1.96 -11.79 0.68
CA SER A 78 2.61 -11.96 1.98
C SER A 78 3.92 -11.18 2.06
N VAL A 79 4.26 -10.75 3.26
CA VAL A 79 5.58 -10.19 3.58
C VAL A 79 6.18 -10.98 4.72
N ILE A 80 7.42 -11.45 4.53
CA ILE A 80 8.21 -12.11 5.54
C ILE A 80 9.18 -11.07 6.10
N TYR A 81 9.14 -10.84 7.40
CA TYR A 81 10.09 -9.98 8.09
C TYR A 81 10.71 -10.73 9.27
N ASN A 82 12.05 -10.88 9.20
CA ASN A 82 12.79 -11.81 10.05
C ASN A 82 12.19 -13.23 9.94
N ASP A 83 11.50 -13.69 10.98
CA ASP A 83 10.87 -15.02 11.05
C ASP A 83 9.33 -14.97 11.11
N THR A 84 8.74 -13.80 10.91
CA THR A 84 7.27 -13.64 10.96
C THR A 84 6.74 -13.35 9.56
N ALA A 85 5.81 -14.18 9.11
CA ALA A 85 5.04 -13.93 7.90
C ALA A 85 3.83 -13.04 8.22
N TYR A 86 3.49 -12.14 7.32
CA TYR A 86 2.32 -11.28 7.41
C TYR A 86 1.50 -11.41 6.13
N ASP A 87 0.18 -11.41 6.26
CA ASP A 87 -0.69 -11.21 5.11
C ASP A 87 -0.77 -9.72 4.84
N VAL A 88 -0.60 -9.34 3.57
CA VAL A 88 -0.60 -7.95 3.15
C VAL A 88 -1.54 -7.71 1.98
N ILE A 89 -2.03 -6.47 1.90
CA ILE A 89 -2.75 -5.96 0.73
C ILE A 89 -1.82 -5.03 -0.04
N ASP A 90 -1.61 -5.35 -1.31
CA ASP A 90 -0.89 -4.48 -2.23
C ASP A 90 -1.66 -3.19 -2.50
N GLY A 91 -0.92 -2.10 -2.61
CA GLY A 91 -1.48 -0.80 -2.91
C GLY A 91 -0.44 0.27 -3.10
N PHE A 92 -0.86 1.49 -2.84
CA PHE A 92 -0.08 2.70 -3.02
C PHE A 92 -0.30 3.65 -1.86
N ILE A 93 0.75 4.37 -1.48
CA ILE A 93 0.66 5.56 -0.66
C ILE A 93 0.51 6.75 -1.61
N GLY A 94 -0.63 7.43 -1.52
CA GLY A 94 -0.93 8.67 -2.22
C GLY A 94 -0.54 9.89 -1.38
N GLU A 95 0.40 10.68 -1.88
CA GLU A 95 0.77 11.98 -1.34
C GLU A 95 0.18 13.09 -2.22
N PRO A 96 -0.58 14.06 -1.66
CA PRO A 96 -1.19 15.11 -2.45
C PRO A 96 -0.13 15.99 -3.11
N ILE A 97 -0.29 16.24 -4.41
CA ILE A 97 0.57 17.17 -5.15
C ILE A 97 -0.05 18.58 -5.03
N PRO A 98 0.74 19.61 -4.68
CA PRO A 98 0.29 21.00 -4.65
C PRO A 98 -0.20 21.54 -6.00
#